data_AF-A0A1F5DKK0-F1
#
_entry.id   AF-A0A1F5DKK0-F1
#
_cell.length_a   1.000
_cell.length_b   1.000
_cell.length_c   1.000
_cell.angle_alpha   90.00
_cell.angle_beta   90.00
_cell.angle_gamma   90.00
#
_symmetry.space_group_name_H-M   'P 1'
#
loop_
_entity.id
_entity.type
_entity.pdbx_description
1 polymer ?
#
loop_
_entity_poly.entity_id
_entity_poly.type
_entity_poly.pdbx_seq_one_letter_code
_entity_poly.pdbx_strand_id
1 'polypeptide(L)'
;MVDCRGCGDELARDANFCPRCGLRTEKGERESVRTPVTPRPEWEKDMATALNNATRLINDAFQAARSGLQAVADEVGVEIEKVRGQATRDLAPVYCPKCGNRNPGDSLYCVRCGGKLQP
;
A
#
# COMPACT_ATOMS: atom_id res chain seq x y z
N MET A 1 -40.14 35.98 -4.17
CA MET A 1 -38.89 35.76 -3.44
C MET A 1 -38.85 34.31 -2.99
N VAL A 2 -37.67 33.75 -2.74
CA VAL A 2 -37.47 32.40 -2.21
C VAL A 2 -36.37 32.45 -1.16
N ASP A 3 -36.44 31.62 -0.12
CA ASP A 3 -35.45 31.66 0.95
C ASP A 3 -34.24 30.79 0.60
N CYS A 4 -33.05 31.26 0.96
CA CYS A 4 -31.82 30.52 0.76
C CYS A 4 -31.76 29.28 1.66
N ARG A 5 -31.72 28.08 1.05
CA ARG A 5 -31.60 26.79 1.76
C ARG A 5 -30.35 26.65 2.65
N GLY A 6 -29.33 27.48 2.44
CA GLY A 6 -28.08 27.44 3.21
C GLY A 6 -28.01 28.41 4.38
N CYS A 7 -28.54 29.63 4.21
CA CYS A 7 -28.32 30.70 5.18
C CYS A 7 -29.59 31.49 5.57
N GLY A 8 -30.75 31.13 5.01
CA GLY A 8 -32.06 31.71 5.34
C GLY A 8 -32.36 33.08 4.72
N ASP A 9 -31.45 33.65 3.94
CA ASP A 9 -31.61 34.98 3.33
C ASP A 9 -32.68 35.00 2.23
N GLU A 10 -33.38 36.11 2.05
CA GLU A 10 -34.39 36.27 1.00
C GLU A 10 -33.72 36.48 -0.38
N LEU A 11 -34.09 35.66 -1.35
CA LEU A 11 -33.54 35.69 -2.70
C LEU A 11 -34.58 36.08 -3.76
N ALA A 12 -34.10 36.71 -4.82
CA ALA A 12 -34.87 36.83 -6.05
C ALA A 12 -35.17 35.44 -6.63
N ARG A 13 -36.36 35.23 -7.21
CA ARG A 13 -36.78 33.90 -7.73
C ARG A 13 -35.89 33.41 -8.87
N ASP A 14 -35.23 34.34 -9.56
CA ASP A 14 -34.37 34.11 -10.71
C ASP A 14 -32.87 34.12 -10.36
N ALA A 15 -32.50 34.27 -9.08
CA ALA A 15 -31.12 34.24 -8.64
C ALA A 15 -30.51 32.85 -8.85
N ASN A 16 -29.35 32.77 -9.50
CA ASN A 16 -28.58 31.53 -9.67
C ASN A 16 -27.67 31.21 -8.47
N PHE A 17 -27.34 32.22 -7.66
CA PHE A 17 -26.52 32.12 -6.45
C PHE A 17 -27.09 33.02 -5.35
N CYS A 18 -26.94 32.61 -4.09
CA CYS A 18 -27.23 33.45 -2.94
C CYS A 18 -26.14 34.54 -2.78
N PRO A 19 -26.49 35.83 -2.73
CA PRO A 19 -25.50 36.90 -2.60
C PRO A 19 -24.84 36.94 -1.21
N ARG A 20 -25.51 36.40 -0.18
CA ARG A 20 -25.00 36.39 1.19
C ARG A 20 -24.02 35.25 1.47
N CYS A 21 -24.34 34.02 1.08
CA CYS A 21 -23.51 32.85 1.40
C CYS A 21 -22.87 32.15 0.20
N GLY A 22 -23.15 32.61 -1.03
CA GLY A 22 -22.61 32.03 -2.25
C GLY A 22 -23.21 30.67 -2.64
N LEU A 23 -24.17 30.13 -1.87
CA LEU A 23 -24.82 28.86 -2.19
C LEU A 23 -25.51 28.95 -3.55
N ARG A 24 -25.24 27.97 -4.41
CA ARG A 24 -25.94 27.80 -5.69
C ARG A 24 -27.42 27.46 -5.43
N THR A 25 -28.33 28.18 -6.08
CA THR A 25 -29.77 27.91 -5.94
C THR A 25 -30.17 26.72 -6.80
N GLU A 26 -31.38 26.19 -6.58
CA GLU A 26 -31.93 25.11 -7.42
C GLU A 26 -32.03 25.52 -8.90
N LYS A 27 -32.26 26.81 -9.18
CA LYS A 27 -32.22 27.33 -10.55
C LYS A 27 -30.80 27.23 -11.12
N GLY A 28 -29.79 27.71 -10.38
CA GLY A 28 -28.39 27.63 -10.80
C GLY A 28 -27.93 26.17 -11.00
N GLU A 29 -28.47 25.23 -10.22
CA GLU A 29 -28.26 23.78 -10.42
C GLU A 29 -28.90 23.28 -11.72
N ARG A 30 -30.19 23.57 -11.96
CA ARG A 30 -30.92 23.16 -13.18
C ARG A 30 -30.29 23.73 -14.45
N GLU A 31 -29.87 24.98 -14.40
CA GLU A 31 -29.21 25.67 -15.51
C GLU A 31 -27.72 25.32 -15.62
N SER A 32 -27.21 24.47 -14.72
CA SER A 32 -25.79 24.07 -14.66
C SER A 32 -24.84 25.27 -14.65
N VAL A 33 -25.26 26.37 -14.05
CA VAL A 33 -24.49 27.61 -13.99
C VAL A 33 -23.26 27.33 -13.12
N ARG A 34 -22.09 27.38 -13.74
CA ARG A 34 -20.84 27.25 -13.00
C ARG A 34 -20.66 28.49 -12.15
N THR A 35 -20.16 28.28 -10.93
CA THR A 35 -19.69 29.39 -10.10
C THR A 35 -18.70 30.19 -10.95
N PRO A 36 -18.80 31.54 -11.01
CA PRO A 36 -17.82 32.34 -11.70
C PRO A 36 -16.45 32.00 -11.13
N VAL A 37 -15.69 31.21 -11.88
CA VAL A 37 -14.26 31.09 -11.64
C VAL A 37 -13.72 32.40 -12.16
N THR A 38 -13.58 33.39 -11.27
CA THR A 38 -12.62 34.46 -11.52
C THR A 38 -11.34 33.76 -11.99
N PRO A 39 -10.77 34.13 -13.14
CA PRO A 39 -9.50 33.55 -13.57
C PRO A 39 -8.56 33.59 -12.38
N ARG A 40 -8.10 32.41 -11.94
CA ARG A 40 -7.17 32.31 -10.82
C ARG A 40 -6.07 33.34 -11.08
N PRO A 41 -5.79 34.27 -10.15
CA PRO A 41 -4.65 35.16 -10.34
C PRO A 41 -3.40 34.31 -10.59
N GLU A 42 -2.46 34.81 -11.39
CA GLU A 42 -1.34 34.02 -11.92
C GLU A 42 -0.63 33.18 -10.84
N TRP A 43 -0.46 33.75 -9.64
CA TRP A 43 0.18 33.12 -8.48
C TRP A 43 -0.52 31.84 -7.97
N GLU A 44 -1.83 31.67 -8.19
CA GLU A 44 -2.54 30.44 -7.80
C GLU A 44 -2.25 29.27 -8.76
N LYS A 45 -1.82 29.54 -10.01
CA LYS A 45 -1.33 28.51 -10.94
C LYS A 45 0.05 28.01 -10.51
N ASP A 46 0.88 28.89 -9.97
CA ASP A 46 2.21 28.54 -9.46
C ASP A 46 2.11 27.60 -8.25
N MET A 47 1.16 27.86 -7.35
CA MET A 47 0.90 26.98 -6.20
C MET A 47 0.43 25.58 -6.63
N ALA A 48 -0.48 25.51 -7.60
CA ALA A 48 -0.93 24.21 -8.15
C ALA A 48 0.24 23.44 -8.79
N THR A 49 1.12 24.15 -9.50
CA THR A 49 2.32 23.56 -10.12
C THR A 49 3.31 23.06 -9.06
N ALA A 50 3.55 23.84 -8.00
CA ALA A 50 4.40 23.44 -6.88
C ALA A 50 3.87 22.17 -6.19
N LEU A 51 2.55 22.07 -5.98
CA LEU A 51 1.92 20.90 -5.35
C LEU A 51 2.03 19.64 -6.23
N ASN A 52 1.85 19.78 -7.54
CA ASN A 52 2.03 18.69 -8.50
C ASN A 52 3.48 18.20 -8.52
N ASN A 53 4.44 19.12 -8.50
CA ASN A 53 5.86 18.79 -8.42
C ASN A 53 6.22 18.06 -7.12
N ALA A 54 5.71 18.55 -5.98
CA ALA A 54 5.89 17.89 -4.70
C ALA A 54 5.32 16.46 -4.72
N THR A 55 4.12 16.28 -5.27
CA THR A 55 3.48 14.95 -5.43
C THR A 55 4.34 14.02 -6.27
N ARG A 56 4.91 14.51 -7.39
CA ARG A 56 5.81 13.71 -8.24
C ARG A 56 7.05 13.26 -7.48
N LEU A 57 7.71 14.17 -6.77
CA LEU A 57 8.92 13.86 -6.00
C LEU A 57 8.66 12.82 -4.89
N ILE A 58 7.52 12.93 -4.21
CA ILE A 58 7.11 11.97 -3.18
C ILE A 58 6.89 10.59 -3.79
N ASN A 59 6.20 10.51 -4.93
CA ASN A 59 5.97 9.24 -5.62
C ASN A 59 7.28 8.60 -6.10
N ASP A 60 8.19 9.40 -6.67
CA ASP A 60 9.50 8.92 -7.13
C ASP A 60 10.32 8.35 -5.95
N ALA A 61 10.32 9.04 -4.80
CA ALA A 61 10.98 8.57 -3.59
C ALA A 61 10.40 7.25 -3.06
N PHE A 62 9.07 7.13 -3.03
CA PHE A 62 8.42 5.88 -2.60
C PHE A 62 8.72 4.72 -3.53
N GLN A 63 8.75 4.95 -4.85
CA GLN A 63 9.08 3.89 -5.82
C GLN A 63 10.53 3.44 -5.70
N ALA A 64 11.46 4.37 -5.45
CA ALA A 64 12.84 4.04 -5.18
C ALA A 64 12.97 3.18 -3.90
N ALA A 65 12.30 3.59 -2.82
CA ALA A 65 12.29 2.84 -1.56
C ALA A 65 11.71 1.42 -1.73
N ARG A 66 10.59 1.30 -2.46
CA ARG A 66 9.97 0.00 -2.77
C ARG A 66 10.92 -0.91 -3.54
N SER A 67 11.57 -0.38 -4.57
CA SER A 67 12.52 -1.14 -5.40
C SER A 67 13.70 -1.64 -4.57
N GLY A 68 14.24 -0.79 -3.68
CA GLY A 68 15.31 -1.18 -2.77
C GLY A 68 14.90 -2.30 -1.81
N LEU A 69 13.71 -2.20 -1.21
CA LEU A 69 13.18 -3.24 -0.32
C LEU A 69 12.93 -4.57 -1.06
N GLN A 70 12.44 -4.53 -2.30
CA GLN A 70 12.23 -5.73 -3.10
C GLN A 70 13.55 -6.44 -3.40
N ALA A 71 14.59 -5.69 -3.80
CA ALA A 71 15.91 -6.26 -4.07
C ALA A 71 16.49 -6.98 -2.84
N VAL A 72 16.37 -6.38 -1.65
CA VAL A 72 16.79 -7.01 -0.39
C VAL A 72 15.96 -8.26 -0.10
N ALA A 73 14.65 -8.23 -0.32
CA ALA A 73 13.79 -9.39 -0.11
C ALA A 73 14.16 -10.55 -1.04
N ASP A 74 14.46 -10.27 -2.30
CA ASP A 74 14.85 -11.28 -3.29
C ASP A 74 16.21 -11.90 -2.92
N GLU A 75 17.20 -11.09 -2.51
CA GLU A 75 18.51 -11.57 -2.06
C GLU A 75 18.41 -12.48 -0.83
N VAL A 76 17.64 -12.05 0.19
CA VAL A 76 17.45 -12.81 1.43
C VAL A 76 16.65 -14.09 1.17
N GLY A 77 15.64 -14.04 0.31
CA GLY A 77 14.82 -15.19 -0.05
C GLY A 77 15.65 -16.35 -0.62
N VAL A 78 16.54 -16.06 -1.56
CA VAL A 78 17.43 -17.05 -2.18
C VAL A 78 18.33 -17.72 -1.14
N GLU A 79 18.89 -16.94 -0.21
CA GLU A 79 19.79 -17.50 0.80
C GLU A 79 19.04 -18.36 1.83
N ILE A 80 17.86 -17.94 2.25
CA ILE A 80 16.98 -18.75 3.12
C ILE A 80 16.60 -20.07 2.45
N GLU A 81 16.27 -20.06 1.15
CA GLU A 81 15.95 -21.28 0.42
C GLU A 81 17.12 -22.27 0.36
N LYS A 82 18.35 -21.79 0.14
CA LYS A 82 19.55 -22.64 0.15
C LYS A 82 19.78 -23.27 1.52
N VAL A 83 19.73 -22.47 2.58
CA VAL A 83 19.91 -22.96 3.96
C VAL A 83 18.83 -23.97 4.32
N ARG A 84 17.57 -23.71 3.95
CA ARG A 84 16.47 -24.67 4.13
C ARG A 84 16.71 -25.96 3.36
N GLY A 85 17.17 -25.88 2.11
CA GLY A 85 17.51 -27.04 1.29
C GLY A 85 18.63 -27.88 1.91
N GLN A 86 19.66 -27.26 2.46
CA GLN A 86 20.73 -27.96 3.19
C GLN A 86 20.19 -28.60 4.48
N ALA A 87 19.46 -27.86 5.31
CA ALA A 87 18.86 -28.39 6.53
C ALA A 87 17.94 -29.60 6.26
N THR A 88 17.18 -29.60 5.16
CA THR A 88 16.37 -30.77 4.79
C THR A 88 17.19 -32.00 4.40
N ARG A 89 18.40 -31.82 3.84
CA ARG A 89 19.32 -32.93 3.54
C ARG A 89 19.97 -33.47 4.80
N ASP A 90 20.42 -32.58 5.68
CA ASP A 90 21.13 -32.95 6.91
C ASP A 90 20.20 -33.63 7.92
N LEU A 91 18.91 -33.28 7.92
CA LEU A 91 17.88 -33.92 8.76
C LEU A 91 17.19 -35.12 8.07
N ALA A 92 17.68 -35.56 6.91
CA ALA A 92 17.09 -36.69 6.20
C ALA A 92 17.13 -37.97 7.06
N PRO A 93 16.02 -38.72 7.20
CA PRO A 93 15.94 -39.85 8.13
C PRO A 93 16.95 -40.95 7.82
N VAL A 94 17.63 -41.45 8.85
CA VAL A 94 18.58 -42.57 8.74
C VAL A 94 17.99 -43.86 9.30
N TYR A 95 18.23 -44.98 8.62
CA TYR A 95 17.77 -46.30 9.05
C TYR A 95 18.87 -47.04 9.79
N CYS A 96 18.52 -47.62 10.94
CA CYS A 96 19.48 -48.36 11.75
C CYS A 96 19.93 -49.65 11.06
N PRO A 97 21.23 -49.86 10.79
CA PRO A 97 21.70 -51.08 10.13
C PRO A 97 21.53 -52.34 10.99
N LYS A 98 21.43 -52.18 12.32
CA LYS A 98 21.30 -53.30 13.27
C LYS A 98 19.87 -53.82 13.40
N CYS A 99 18.86 -52.93 13.33
CA CYS A 99 17.47 -53.30 13.66
C CYS A 99 16.41 -52.74 12.71
N GLY A 100 16.81 -51.99 11.68
CA GLY A 100 15.92 -51.40 10.67
C GLY A 100 15.09 -50.21 11.12
N ASN A 101 15.19 -49.77 12.39
CA ASN A 101 14.40 -48.64 12.88
C ASN A 101 14.74 -47.34 12.15
N ARG A 102 13.73 -46.52 11.83
CA ARG A 102 13.91 -45.17 11.26
C ARG A 102 14.24 -44.17 12.38
N ASN A 103 15.28 -43.37 12.19
CA ASN A 103 15.73 -42.36 13.14
C ASN A 103 15.83 -40.99 12.44
N PRO A 104 15.77 -39.87 13.19
CA PRO A 104 16.13 -38.55 12.69
C PRO A 104 17.54 -38.52 12.06
N GLY A 105 17.76 -37.71 11.04
CA GLY A 105 19.03 -37.68 10.28
C GLY A 105 20.26 -37.29 11.09
N ASP A 106 20.06 -36.46 12.11
CA ASP A 106 21.07 -36.00 13.06
C ASP A 106 21.29 -36.96 14.25
N SER A 107 20.66 -38.14 14.23
CA SER A 107 20.77 -39.11 15.33
C SER A 107 22.10 -39.87 15.30
N LEU A 108 22.89 -39.74 16.37
CA LEU A 108 24.15 -40.49 16.56
C LEU A 108 23.94 -41.95 17.01
N TYR A 109 22.77 -42.26 17.57
CA TYR A 109 22.43 -43.57 18.12
C TYR A 109 20.97 -43.93 17.83
N CYS A 110 20.70 -45.22 17.65
CA CYS A 110 19.36 -45.75 17.37
C CYS A 110 18.46 -45.66 18.59
N VAL A 111 17.32 -44.98 18.46
CA VAL A 111 16.35 -44.81 19.55
C VAL A 111 15.71 -46.12 20.00
N ARG A 112 15.72 -47.15 19.16
CA ARG A 112 15.12 -48.45 19.46
C ARG A 112 16.09 -49.45 20.08
N CYS A 113 17.34 -49.52 19.59
CA CYS A 113 18.27 -50.59 19.97
C CYS A 113 19.61 -50.09 20.56
N GLY A 114 19.81 -48.77 20.66
CA GLY A 114 21.03 -48.16 21.18
C GLY A 114 22.27 -48.31 20.29
N GLY A 115 22.15 -48.98 19.13
CA GLY A 115 23.27 -49.14 18.20
C GLY A 115 23.71 -47.80 17.61
N LYS A 116 25.03 -47.61 17.47
CA LYS A 116 25.60 -46.40 16.86
C LYS A 116 25.12 -46.26 15.41
N LEU A 117 24.58 -45.08 15.08
CA LEU A 117 24.26 -44.65 13.74
C LEU A 117 25.41 -43.72 13.36
N GLN A 118 26.42 -44.23 12.67
CA GLN A 118 27.44 -43.31 12.15
C GLN A 118 26.79 -42.45 11.06
N PRO A 119 27.25 -41.20 10.85
CA PRO A 119 26.88 -40.43 9.67
C PRO A 119 27.29 -41.16 8.38
#